data_AF-A0A9D5YUM4-F1
#
_entry.id   AF-A0A9D5YUM4-F1
#
_cell.length_a   1.000
_cell.length_b   1.000
_cell.length_c   1.000
_cell.angle_alpha   90.00
_cell.angle_beta   90.00
_cell.angle_gamma   90.00
#
_symmetry.space_group_name_H-M   'P 1'
#
loop_
_entity.id
_entity.type
_entity.pdbx_description
1 polymer ?
#
loop_
_entity_poly.entity_id
_entity_poly.type
_entity_poly.pdbx_seq_one_letter_code
_entity_poly.pdbx_strand_id
1 'polypeptide(L)'
;MKSVVLGVAVLLLTHPTPTTTEGEETQPWIVAWRIADRRAEAVPLTLGASGPCRLQVVWDKPDPNARLRLLPVDTLPPGRFELATNGRRIADVEAFAGAALDFPLPFQDREPQLLDLAWLGEGECRLAGLECMDADGDRRPLIPCEVPSLMPGVAGWEQPATAPLSIQELAPLAPPPLRWDLLLTNHSNATDLVAASSEIRVQFFNQGRTWFQRWEGPAVSLPAGGSREASLPLGFLSTLAFPPSAVEWIVRGPGDERALGRISAHLSPPPPARPFAPVEVKLQEENRQARLEAGDVRMTFDARAGSLIEYSGGRRALITGPVGATVWRPALPADLSATDSSRRELVREPVLMEVLRGRDGLSVRFRARYHDADAPDLLLMEGEETWAVLANGSLELSAKWTWRGPETNLSRLGFLFPLAHELDRALWLGKGPENTWRDGPPGALAAVHAAGRASSNFAGNKTAARWMHLFSDKRKFGLSFITPAPVDFDLLPLPRGTLLFAGRASGCVAPLGSDDSIHVAPGDELTQRLLLEPL
;
A
#
# COMPACT_ATOMS: atom_id res chain seq x y z
N MET A 1 18.88 -24.79 24.29
CA MET A 1 18.96 -23.33 24.00
C MET A 1 17.65 -22.70 24.43
N LYS A 2 17.67 -21.77 25.40
CA LYS A 2 16.47 -21.05 25.84
C LYS A 2 16.05 -20.07 24.73
N SER A 3 14.80 -20.13 24.31
CA SER A 3 14.21 -19.26 23.28
C SER A 3 14.29 -17.80 23.71
N VAL A 4 14.90 -16.93 22.90
CA VAL A 4 14.90 -15.48 23.12
C VAL A 4 13.58 -14.93 22.58
N VAL A 5 12.74 -14.38 23.46
CA VAL A 5 11.49 -13.71 23.09
C VAL A 5 11.81 -12.21 22.95
N LEU A 6 11.67 -11.68 21.73
CA LEU A 6 11.74 -10.23 21.46
C LEU A 6 10.35 -9.62 21.61
N GLY A 7 10.24 -8.54 22.39
CA GLY A 7 9.05 -7.67 22.44
C GLY A 7 9.44 -6.24 22.06
N VAL A 8 8.63 -5.60 21.23
CA VAL A 8 8.73 -4.16 20.90
C VAL A 8 7.64 -3.44 21.69
N ALA A 9 7.99 -2.44 22.48
CA ALA A 9 7.03 -1.58 23.17
C ALA A 9 6.97 -0.21 22.47
N VAL A 10 5.77 0.25 22.12
CA VAL A 10 5.51 1.59 21.58
C VAL A 10 4.73 2.38 22.63
N LEU A 11 5.24 3.53 23.03
CA LEU A 11 4.64 4.42 24.03
C LEU A 11 3.73 5.44 23.33
N LEU A 12 2.44 5.48 23.68
CA LEU A 12 1.51 6.53 23.24
C LEU A 12 0.97 7.26 24.47
N LEU A 13 1.04 8.60 24.45
CA LEU A 13 0.52 9.47 25.51
C LEU A 13 -0.68 10.25 24.98
N THR A 14 -1.80 10.19 25.71
CA THR A 14 -2.96 11.04 25.43
C THR A 14 -3.34 11.85 26.65
N HIS A 15 -3.61 13.14 26.44
CA HIS A 15 -4.27 14.01 27.40
C HIS A 15 -5.75 14.12 27.00
N PRO A 16 -6.70 13.80 27.89
CA PRO A 16 -8.08 14.20 27.70
C PRO A 16 -8.25 15.65 28.16
N THR A 17 -8.61 16.55 27.25
CA THR A 17 -9.09 17.90 27.59
C THR A 17 -10.53 17.83 28.09
N PRO A 18 -10.94 18.68 29.05
CA PRO A 18 -12.33 18.77 29.46
C PRO A 18 -13.18 19.24 28.28
N THR A 19 -14.31 18.56 28.08
CA THR A 19 -15.30 18.88 27.05
C THR A 19 -15.80 20.32 27.20
N THR A 20 -15.33 21.21 26.33
CA THR A 20 -16.09 22.41 25.98
C THR A 20 -17.00 22.08 24.81
N THR A 21 -18.22 22.61 24.86
CA THR A 21 -19.22 22.56 23.79
C THR A 21 -18.61 22.98 22.45
N GLU A 22 -18.93 22.20 21.41
CA GLU A 22 -18.54 22.31 19.99
C GLU A 22 -17.25 21.58 19.56
N GLY A 23 -17.40 20.29 19.27
CA GLY A 23 -17.15 19.75 17.92
C GLY A 23 -15.71 19.56 17.40
N GLU A 24 -14.65 19.86 18.14
CA GLU A 24 -13.27 19.61 17.69
C GLU A 24 -12.64 18.37 18.36
N GLU A 25 -12.52 17.27 17.61
CA GLU A 25 -11.62 16.16 17.97
C GLU A 25 -10.16 16.59 17.78
N THR A 26 -9.44 16.81 18.88
CA THR A 26 -7.98 17.03 18.85
C THR A 26 -7.24 15.69 18.96
N GLN A 27 -6.16 15.57 18.17
CA GLN A 27 -5.43 14.31 17.95
C GLN A 27 -4.40 13.99 19.06
N PRO A 28 -4.10 12.69 19.27
CA PRO A 28 -3.03 12.24 20.17
C PRO A 28 -1.64 12.71 19.67
N TRP A 29 -0.77 13.09 20.61
CA TRP A 29 0.64 13.34 20.32
C TRP A 29 1.40 12.00 20.32
N ILE A 30 2.17 11.73 19.26
CA ILE A 30 3.02 10.54 19.18
C ILE A 30 4.47 10.99 19.42
N VAL A 31 5.08 10.53 20.52
CA VAL A 31 6.52 10.70 20.78
C VAL A 31 7.18 9.34 20.66
N ALA A 32 7.97 9.14 19.59
CA ALA A 32 8.78 7.94 19.41
C ALA A 32 10.23 8.21 19.83
N TRP A 33 10.84 7.29 20.60
CA TRP A 33 12.22 7.39 21.05
C TRP A 33 13.10 6.35 20.34
N ARG A 34 14.35 6.72 20.05
CA ARG A 34 15.41 5.82 19.60
C ARG A 34 16.30 5.48 20.80
N ILE A 35 16.31 4.22 21.22
CA ILE A 35 17.27 3.73 22.23
C ILE A 35 18.60 3.46 21.50
N ALA A 36 19.62 4.27 21.80
CA ALA A 36 21.00 3.98 21.41
C ALA A 36 21.74 3.40 22.63
N ASP A 37 22.62 2.44 22.37
CA ASP A 37 23.65 1.92 23.28
C ASP A 37 23.20 1.18 24.54
N ARG A 38 22.65 -0.04 24.38
CA ARG A 38 22.62 -1.22 25.31
C ARG A 38 22.72 -0.99 26.84
N ARG A 39 22.25 0.14 27.36
CA ARG A 39 22.15 0.49 28.78
C ARG A 39 20.71 0.97 29.00
N ALA A 40 20.05 0.35 29.97
CA ALA A 40 18.77 0.83 30.45
C ALA A 40 19.04 2.07 31.32
N GLU A 41 18.93 3.26 30.76
CA GLU A 41 18.86 4.48 31.55
C GLU A 41 17.39 4.82 31.82
N ALA A 42 17.07 5.01 33.10
CA ALA A 42 15.77 5.49 33.55
C ALA A 42 15.59 6.94 33.08
N VAL A 43 14.68 7.17 32.13
CA VAL A 43 14.36 8.52 31.64
C VAL A 43 13.16 9.03 32.44
N PRO A 44 13.32 10.08 33.26
CA PRO A 44 12.21 10.63 34.03
C PRO A 44 11.15 11.24 33.11
N LEU A 45 9.93 10.71 33.17
CA LEU A 45 8.76 11.28 32.51
C LEU A 45 8.13 12.32 33.44
N THR A 46 8.11 13.59 33.02
CA THR A 46 7.36 14.66 33.69
C THR A 46 6.09 14.92 32.89
N LEU A 47 4.93 14.54 33.43
CA LEU A 47 3.63 14.82 32.79
C LEU A 47 3.05 16.10 33.39
N GLY A 48 2.75 17.08 32.53
CA GLY A 48 2.21 18.37 32.93
C GLY A 48 0.74 18.31 33.37
N ALA A 49 0.42 19.12 34.38
CA ALA A 49 -0.84 19.41 35.08
C ALA A 49 -2.18 18.76 34.63
N SER A 50 -2.82 18.13 35.63
CA SER A 50 -4.25 17.80 35.82
C SER A 50 -5.04 17.22 34.64
N GLY A 51 -5.02 15.89 34.55
CA GLY A 51 -5.94 15.06 33.76
C GLY A 51 -5.53 13.59 33.83
N PRO A 52 -6.43 12.62 33.61
CA PRO A 52 -6.06 11.20 33.60
C PRO A 52 -5.06 10.95 32.46
N CYS A 53 -3.82 10.62 32.82
CA CYS A 53 -2.78 10.25 31.86
C CYS A 53 -3.02 8.81 31.39
N ARG A 54 -3.10 8.59 30.08
CA ARG A 54 -3.18 7.25 29.50
C ARG A 54 -1.84 6.87 28.90
N LEU A 55 -1.32 5.72 29.32
CA LEU A 55 -0.16 5.09 28.73
C LEU A 55 -0.62 3.86 27.95
N GLN A 56 -0.28 3.79 26.65
CA GLN A 56 -0.51 2.59 25.85
C GLN A 56 0.78 1.84 25.59
N VAL A 57 0.75 0.52 25.75
CA VAL A 57 1.85 -0.40 25.40
C VAL A 57 1.31 -1.47 24.46
N VAL A 58 1.93 -1.60 23.29
CA VAL A 58 1.63 -2.67 22.32
C VAL A 58 2.66 -3.78 22.47
N TRP A 59 2.24 -5.04 22.50
CA TRP A 59 3.13 -6.20 22.63
C TRP A 59 2.85 -7.27 21.57
N ASP A 60 3.82 -7.66 20.74
CA ASP A 60 3.60 -8.58 19.60
C ASP A 60 3.61 -10.08 19.97
N LYS A 61 4.40 -10.49 20.97
CA LYS A 61 4.44 -11.88 21.50
C LYS A 61 4.71 -11.92 23.00
N PRO A 62 3.69 -11.91 23.86
CA PRO A 62 3.89 -11.86 25.30
C PRO A 62 4.40 -13.18 25.88
N ASP A 63 5.37 -13.10 26.79
CA ASP A 63 5.64 -14.18 27.74
C ASP A 63 4.52 -14.14 28.79
N PRO A 64 3.76 -15.25 29.00
CA PRO A 64 2.66 -15.28 29.96
C PRO A 64 3.11 -15.03 31.41
N ASN A 65 4.41 -15.10 31.69
CA ASN A 65 4.97 -14.82 33.01
C ASN A 65 5.63 -13.43 33.11
N ALA A 66 5.67 -12.66 32.03
CA ALA A 66 6.24 -11.31 32.08
C ALA A 66 5.41 -10.42 33.02
N ARG A 67 6.12 -9.58 33.78
CA ARG A 67 5.51 -8.55 34.63
C ARG A 67 5.95 -7.19 34.15
N LEU A 68 5.00 -6.26 34.15
CA LEU A 68 5.30 -4.85 33.98
C LEU A 68 5.55 -4.25 35.35
N ARG A 69 6.73 -3.70 35.57
CA ARG A 69 7.04 -2.95 36.80
C ARG A 69 7.09 -1.47 36.50
N LEU A 70 6.21 -0.71 37.14
CA LEU A 70 6.29 0.75 37.17
C LEU A 70 7.18 1.17 38.34
N LEU A 71 8.23 1.91 38.04
CA LEU A 71 9.11 2.50 39.05
C LEU A 71 8.62 3.92 39.38
N PRO A 72 8.10 4.17 40.59
CA PRO A 72 7.69 5.52 40.96
C PRO A 72 8.91 6.42 41.11
N VAL A 73 8.74 7.71 40.85
CA VAL A 73 9.63 8.74 41.42
C VAL A 73 9.26 8.87 42.90
N ASP A 74 10.22 9.21 43.77
CA ASP A 74 10.06 9.35 45.24
C ASP A 74 8.91 10.28 45.69
N THR A 75 8.23 10.95 44.76
CA THR A 75 7.20 11.97 45.00
C THR A 75 5.82 11.65 44.43
N LEU A 76 5.55 10.41 43.97
CA LEU A 76 4.20 10.05 43.51
C LEU A 76 3.19 10.12 44.68
N PRO A 77 2.14 10.98 44.61
CA PRO A 77 1.11 11.01 45.64
C PRO A 77 0.34 9.69 45.67
N PRO A 78 -0.28 9.30 46.79
CA PRO A 78 -1.15 8.14 46.85
C PRO A 78 -2.28 8.27 45.82
N GLY A 79 -2.57 7.20 45.10
CA GLY A 79 -3.66 7.20 44.12
C GLY A 79 -3.90 5.82 43.51
N ARG A 80 -4.72 5.76 42.45
CA ARG A 80 -5.10 4.50 41.81
C ARG A 80 -4.73 4.52 40.34
N PHE A 81 -4.13 3.43 39.87
CA PHE A 81 -4.02 3.14 38.45
C PHE A 81 -5.12 2.17 38.05
N GLU A 82 -5.82 2.49 36.97
CA GLU A 82 -6.68 1.54 36.26
C GLU A 82 -5.89 0.90 35.13
N LEU A 83 -5.81 -0.43 35.13
CA LEU A 83 -5.24 -1.22 34.06
C LEU A 83 -6.36 -1.76 33.18
N ALA A 84 -6.31 -1.53 31.87
CA ALA A 84 -7.22 -2.11 30.90
C ALA A 84 -6.46 -2.74 29.72
N THR A 85 -7.06 -3.72 29.04
CA THR A 85 -6.55 -4.27 27.78
C THR A 85 -7.67 -4.23 26.75
N ASN A 86 -7.38 -3.73 25.55
CA ASN A 86 -8.38 -3.62 24.47
C ASN A 86 -9.70 -2.97 24.93
N GLY A 87 -9.61 -1.95 25.77
CA GLY A 87 -10.78 -1.24 26.33
C GLY A 87 -11.53 -1.95 27.47
N ARG A 88 -11.06 -3.12 27.94
CA ARG A 88 -11.64 -3.85 29.07
C ARG A 88 -10.75 -3.69 30.31
N ARG A 89 -11.30 -3.15 31.39
CA ARG A 89 -10.64 -3.05 32.70
C ARG A 89 -10.24 -4.44 33.22
N ILE A 90 -8.99 -4.57 33.63
CA ILE A 90 -8.35 -5.79 34.14
C ILE A 90 -8.18 -5.70 35.66
N ALA A 91 -7.63 -4.59 36.16
CA ALA A 91 -7.26 -4.44 37.56
C ALA A 91 -7.21 -2.98 37.98
N ASP A 92 -7.38 -2.75 39.28
CA ASP A 92 -7.04 -1.50 39.94
C ASP A 92 -5.84 -1.73 40.84
N VAL A 93 -4.86 -0.84 40.78
CA VAL A 93 -3.67 -0.92 41.62
C VAL A 93 -3.55 0.37 42.42
N GLU A 94 -3.61 0.24 43.73
CA GLU A 94 -3.33 1.35 44.65
C GLU A 94 -1.82 1.62 44.67
N ALA A 95 -1.45 2.84 44.28
CA ALA A 95 -0.10 3.36 44.37
C ALA A 95 0.11 3.98 45.74
N PHE A 96 1.16 3.52 46.43
CA PHE A 96 1.67 4.17 47.63
C PHE A 96 3.00 4.86 47.29
N ALA A 97 3.26 6.00 47.93
CA ALA A 97 4.48 6.77 47.68
C ALA A 97 5.72 5.87 47.83
N GLY A 98 6.56 5.84 46.80
CA GLY A 98 7.82 5.08 46.77
C GLY A 98 7.70 3.56 46.53
N ALA A 99 6.50 3.00 46.33
CA ALA A 99 6.34 1.57 46.05
C ALA A 99 6.35 1.26 44.54
N ALA A 100 7.23 0.35 44.11
CA ALA A 100 7.16 -0.21 42.76
C ALA A 100 5.85 -0.98 42.58
N LEU A 101 5.19 -0.78 41.44
CA LEU A 101 3.93 -1.46 41.13
C LEU A 101 4.16 -2.55 40.10
N ASP A 102 3.87 -3.79 40.49
CA ASP A 102 3.98 -4.95 39.63
C ASP A 102 2.60 -5.32 39.08
N PHE A 103 2.44 -5.24 37.76
CA PHE A 103 1.23 -5.68 37.08
C PHE A 103 1.45 -7.09 36.53
N PRO A 104 0.65 -8.08 36.95
CA PRO A 104 0.59 -9.35 36.24
C PRO A 104 -0.02 -9.08 34.86
N LEU A 105 0.68 -9.45 33.80
CA LEU A 105 0.17 -9.24 32.46
C LEU A 105 -0.83 -10.37 32.13
N PRO A 106 -2.11 -10.07 31.84
CA PRO A 106 -3.15 -11.07 31.68
C PRO A 106 -3.15 -11.65 30.25
N PHE A 107 -2.00 -12.11 29.78
CA PHE A 107 -1.89 -12.61 28.41
C PHE A 107 -2.25 -14.11 28.37
N GLN A 108 -3.47 -14.43 27.95
CA GLN A 108 -3.89 -15.81 27.68
C GLN A 108 -3.72 -16.21 26.20
N ASP A 109 -3.64 -15.23 25.29
CA ASP A 109 -3.64 -15.45 23.84
C ASP A 109 -2.37 -14.91 23.17
N ARG A 110 -1.91 -15.58 22.10
CA ARG A 110 -0.69 -15.22 21.32
C ARG A 110 -0.91 -14.05 20.34
N GLU A 111 -1.94 -13.22 20.55
CA GLU A 111 -2.21 -12.07 19.69
C GLU A 111 -1.67 -10.77 20.30
N PRO A 112 -1.33 -9.77 19.47
CA PRO A 112 -0.91 -8.48 19.98
C PRO A 112 -1.99 -7.82 20.83
N GLN A 113 -1.63 -7.39 22.04
CA GLN A 113 -2.56 -6.71 22.94
C GLN A 113 -2.15 -5.26 23.18
N LEU A 114 -3.15 -4.39 23.32
CA LEU A 114 -2.99 -3.00 23.73
C LEU A 114 -3.27 -2.90 25.22
N LEU A 115 -2.24 -2.59 26.01
CA LEU A 115 -2.37 -2.33 27.45
C LEU A 115 -2.56 -0.83 27.67
N ASP A 116 -3.62 -0.45 28.37
CA ASP A 116 -3.95 0.91 28.77
C ASP A 116 -3.76 1.07 30.28
N LEU A 117 -2.94 2.03 30.68
CA LEU A 117 -2.73 2.42 32.08
C LEU A 117 -3.26 3.83 32.27
N ALA A 118 -4.25 4.02 33.15
CA ALA A 118 -4.83 5.32 33.46
C ALA A 118 -4.59 5.69 34.93
N TRP A 119 -4.01 6.87 35.19
CA TRP A 119 -3.90 7.42 36.53
C TRP A 119 -5.21 8.13 36.94
N LEU A 120 -5.75 7.75 38.10
CA LEU A 120 -7.02 8.27 38.63
C LEU A 120 -6.84 9.17 39.87
N GLY A 121 -5.61 9.50 40.26
CA GLY A 121 -5.33 10.35 41.42
C GLY A 121 -5.27 11.84 41.07
N GLU A 122 -5.43 12.70 42.08
CA GLU A 122 -5.21 14.15 41.95
C GLU A 122 -3.69 14.45 42.00
N GLY A 123 -3.18 15.23 41.03
CA GLY A 123 -1.77 15.65 40.97
C GLY A 123 -1.01 15.26 39.69
N GLU A 124 0.24 15.73 39.56
CA GLU A 124 1.12 15.34 38.46
C GLU A 124 1.60 13.89 38.61
N CYS A 125 1.45 13.08 37.57
CA CYS A 125 2.03 11.74 37.52
C CYS A 125 3.45 11.82 36.94
N ARG A 126 4.45 11.43 37.73
CA ARG A 126 5.85 11.32 37.26
C ARG A 126 6.31 9.89 37.37
N LEU A 127 6.71 9.29 36.24
CA LEU A 127 7.22 7.93 36.17
C LEU A 127 8.73 7.95 35.97
N ALA A 128 9.47 7.20 36.80
CA ALA A 128 10.92 7.13 36.70
C ALA A 128 11.37 6.19 35.57
N GLY A 129 10.55 5.19 35.23
CA GLY A 129 10.83 4.25 34.15
C GLY A 129 9.84 3.09 34.10
N LEU A 130 9.95 2.31 33.02
CA LEU A 130 9.26 1.04 32.83
C LEU A 130 10.30 -0.07 32.72
N GLU A 131 10.15 -1.11 33.55
CA GLU A 131 10.99 -2.32 33.47
C GLU A 131 10.11 -3.52 33.09
N CYS A 132 10.68 -4.42 32.27
CA CYS A 132 10.14 -5.76 32.04
C CYS A 132 10.95 -6.76 32.87
N MET A 133 10.25 -7.57 33.66
CA MET A 133 10.84 -8.67 34.43
C MET A 133 10.36 -10.01 33.88
N ASP A 134 11.26 -10.99 33.83
CA ASP A 134 10.89 -12.37 33.53
C ASP A 134 10.33 -13.10 34.77
N ALA A 135 9.99 -14.39 34.59
CA ALA A 135 9.40 -15.23 35.63
C ALA A 135 10.28 -15.36 36.89
N ASP A 136 11.60 -15.18 36.75
CA ASP A 136 12.58 -15.34 37.82
C ASP A 136 12.88 -14.01 38.53
N GLY A 137 12.28 -12.89 38.07
CA GLY A 137 12.47 -11.55 38.60
C GLY A 137 13.71 -10.83 38.06
N ASP A 138 14.35 -11.39 37.03
CA ASP A 138 15.54 -10.80 36.42
C ASP A 138 15.15 -9.65 35.48
N ARG A 139 15.90 -8.54 35.58
CA ARG A 139 15.71 -7.35 34.74
C ARG A 139 16.22 -7.62 33.33
N ARG A 140 15.39 -7.36 32.31
CA ARG A 140 15.82 -7.44 30.91
C ARG A 140 15.63 -6.10 30.20
N PRO A 141 16.66 -5.59 29.49
CA PRO A 141 16.51 -4.37 28.69
C PRO A 141 15.53 -4.61 27.53
N LEU A 142 14.71 -3.61 27.20
CA LEU A 142 13.92 -3.59 25.97
C LEU A 142 14.88 -3.47 24.78
N ILE A 143 15.07 -4.55 24.02
CA ILE A 143 16.05 -4.60 22.93
C ILE A 143 15.45 -3.97 21.65
N PRO A 144 16.08 -2.96 21.03
CA PRO A 144 15.68 -2.49 19.70
C PRO A 144 16.06 -3.51 18.62
N CYS A 145 15.23 -3.65 17.58
CA CYS A 145 15.49 -4.52 16.42
C CYS A 145 16.81 -4.14 15.73
N GLU A 146 17.81 -5.02 15.79
CA GLU A 146 18.98 -4.93 14.90
C GLU A 146 18.61 -5.50 13.52
N VAL A 147 18.89 -4.73 12.46
CA VAL A 147 18.93 -5.24 11.08
C VAL A 147 20.15 -6.17 10.98
N PRO A 148 20.04 -7.40 10.45
CA PRO A 148 21.18 -8.31 10.39
C PRO A 148 22.28 -7.72 9.50
N SER A 149 23.45 -7.49 10.09
CA SER A 149 24.68 -7.26 9.35
C SER A 149 25.04 -8.57 8.64
N LEU A 150 25.09 -8.56 7.30
CA LEU A 150 25.59 -9.68 6.52
C LEU A 150 27.08 -9.90 6.86
N MET A 151 27.41 -11.14 7.24
CA MET A 151 28.78 -11.58 7.51
C MET A 151 29.67 -11.49 6.25
N PRO A 152 30.99 -11.21 6.39
CA PRO A 152 31.94 -11.21 5.30
C PRO A 152 32.52 -12.61 5.07
N GLY A 153 32.74 -12.99 3.81
CA GLY A 153 33.57 -14.15 3.51
C GLY A 153 33.48 -14.67 2.09
N VAL A 154 34.27 -14.12 1.18
CA VAL A 154 34.91 -14.88 0.10
C VAL A 154 36.29 -14.27 -0.18
N ALA A 155 37.32 -15.08 0.03
CA ALA A 155 38.71 -14.78 -0.29
C ALA A 155 38.98 -14.99 -1.79
N GLY A 156 39.86 -14.17 -2.36
CA GLY A 156 40.62 -14.53 -3.56
C GLY A 156 40.33 -13.70 -4.81
N TRP A 157 40.63 -12.40 -4.78
CA TRP A 157 40.93 -11.60 -5.98
C TRP A 157 42.20 -10.77 -5.70
N GLU A 158 43.26 -11.02 -6.47
CA GLU A 158 44.50 -10.24 -6.44
C GLU A 158 44.24 -8.82 -6.96
N GLN A 159 44.57 -7.81 -6.16
CA GLN A 159 44.58 -6.41 -6.59
C GLN A 159 45.96 -6.04 -7.16
N PRO A 160 46.04 -5.38 -8.33
CA PRO A 160 47.28 -4.77 -8.78
C PRO A 160 47.60 -3.53 -7.91
N ALA A 161 48.88 -3.34 -7.61
CA ALA A 161 49.40 -2.28 -6.76
C ALA A 161 48.92 -0.89 -7.22
N THR A 162 48.15 -0.22 -6.37
CA THR A 162 47.84 1.21 -6.49
C THR A 162 48.37 1.93 -5.25
N ALA A 163 49.05 3.05 -5.50
CA ALA A 163 49.70 3.89 -4.50
C ALA A 163 48.71 4.38 -3.42
N PRO A 164 49.17 4.68 -2.19
CA PRO A 164 48.29 5.05 -1.10
C PRO A 164 47.66 6.43 -1.34
N LEU A 165 46.41 6.44 -1.81
CA LEU A 165 45.55 7.61 -1.70
C LEU A 165 45.11 7.72 -0.24
N SER A 166 45.54 8.80 0.42
CA SER A 166 45.00 9.26 1.70
C SER A 166 43.49 9.45 1.57
N ILE A 167 42.71 8.51 2.11
CA ILE A 167 41.27 8.70 2.31
C ILE A 167 41.13 9.71 3.44
N GLN A 168 40.95 10.99 3.10
CA GLN A 168 40.22 11.87 3.99
C GLN A 168 38.79 11.33 4.03
N GLU A 169 38.33 10.95 5.22
CA GLU A 169 36.93 10.66 5.48
C GLU A 169 36.10 11.89 5.07
N LEU A 170 35.60 11.88 3.84
CA LEU A 170 34.56 12.81 3.42
C LEU A 170 33.34 12.46 4.27
N ALA A 171 33.06 13.30 5.26
CA ALA A 171 31.80 13.26 5.99
C ALA A 171 30.68 13.13 4.96
N PRO A 172 29.73 12.19 5.12
CA PRO A 172 28.66 12.01 4.16
C PRO A 172 27.96 13.35 3.98
N LEU A 173 28.06 13.91 2.77
CA LEU A 173 27.35 15.13 2.41
C LEU A 173 25.87 14.87 2.72
N ALA A 174 25.32 15.63 3.67
CA ALA A 174 23.91 15.55 3.96
C ALA A 174 23.14 15.74 2.64
N PRO A 175 22.17 14.87 2.31
CA PRO A 175 21.40 15.04 1.10
C PRO A 175 20.79 16.45 1.10
N PRO A 176 20.80 17.15 -0.05
CA PRO A 176 20.23 18.49 -0.11
C PRO A 176 18.77 18.46 0.40
N PRO A 177 18.32 19.51 1.10
CA PRO A 177 16.96 19.53 1.64
C PRO A 177 15.96 19.37 0.49
N LEU A 178 15.02 18.43 0.67
CA LEU A 178 13.89 18.28 -0.23
C LEU A 178 13.14 19.62 -0.28
N ARG A 179 13.00 20.19 -1.48
CA ARG A 179 12.24 21.43 -1.72
C ARG A 179 11.56 21.39 -3.08
N TRP A 180 10.44 22.09 -3.20
CA TRP A 180 9.87 22.42 -4.50
C TRP A 180 10.06 23.90 -4.78
N ASP A 181 10.74 24.20 -5.88
CA ASP A 181 10.83 25.55 -6.41
C ASP A 181 9.80 25.69 -7.52
N LEU A 182 8.85 26.61 -7.35
CA LEU A 182 7.63 26.74 -8.13
C LEU A 182 7.50 28.15 -8.70
N LEU A 183 7.03 28.25 -9.94
CA LEU A 183 6.55 29.51 -10.51
C LEU A 183 5.03 29.53 -10.43
N LEU A 184 4.49 30.43 -9.60
CA LEU A 184 3.05 30.64 -9.48
C LEU A 184 2.63 31.73 -10.44
N THR A 185 1.54 31.52 -11.18
CA THR A 185 0.95 32.51 -12.09
C THR A 185 -0.54 32.65 -11.79
N ASN A 186 -1.01 33.88 -11.59
CA ASN A 186 -2.43 34.20 -11.49
C ASN A 186 -2.96 34.57 -12.87
N HIS A 187 -3.76 33.70 -13.47
CA HIS A 187 -4.37 33.94 -14.78
C HIS A 187 -5.66 34.78 -14.73
N SER A 188 -6.11 35.21 -13.55
CA SER A 188 -7.21 36.16 -13.44
C SER A 188 -6.78 37.54 -13.94
N ASN A 189 -7.63 38.19 -14.73
CA ASN A 189 -7.39 39.55 -15.22
C ASN A 189 -7.98 40.63 -14.30
N ALA A 190 -8.77 40.24 -13.29
CA ALA A 190 -9.58 41.17 -12.51
C ALA A 190 -9.49 40.95 -11.00
N THR A 191 -8.89 39.85 -10.54
CA THR A 191 -8.91 39.47 -9.13
C THR A 191 -7.51 39.06 -8.70
N ASP A 192 -7.00 39.77 -7.70
CA ASP A 192 -5.81 39.35 -6.99
C ASP A 192 -6.11 38.03 -6.27
N LEU A 193 -5.18 37.09 -6.40
CA LEU A 193 -5.20 35.86 -5.64
C LEU A 193 -4.60 36.13 -4.27
N VAL A 194 -5.45 36.24 -3.26
CA VAL A 194 -5.03 36.35 -1.86
C VAL A 194 -5.52 35.10 -1.11
N ALA A 195 -4.66 34.10 -1.05
CA ALA A 195 -4.86 32.93 -0.20
C ALA A 195 -4.14 33.18 1.13
N ALA A 196 -4.93 33.56 2.14
CA ALA A 196 -4.43 33.84 3.49
C ALA A 196 -3.73 32.62 4.12
N SER A 197 -4.16 31.40 3.74
CA SER A 197 -3.50 30.16 4.10
C SER A 197 -3.45 29.21 2.91
N SER A 198 -2.40 28.41 2.85
CA SER A 198 -2.36 27.19 2.03
C SER A 198 -2.14 25.98 2.92
N GLU A 199 -2.38 24.79 2.39
CA GLU A 199 -2.28 23.53 3.13
C GLU A 199 -1.25 22.65 2.45
N ILE A 200 -0.25 22.17 3.19
CA ILE A 200 0.54 21.01 2.78
C ILE A 200 -0.09 19.79 3.42
N ARG A 201 -0.52 18.83 2.59
CA ARG A 201 -1.12 17.59 3.03
C ARG A 201 -0.19 16.45 2.68
N VAL A 202 0.21 15.67 3.68
CA VAL A 202 1.03 14.48 3.48
C VAL A 202 0.19 13.25 3.78
N GLN A 203 0.04 12.40 2.78
CA GLN A 203 -0.58 11.10 2.93
C GLN A 203 0.46 10.08 3.34
N PHE A 204 0.10 9.25 4.30
CA PHE A 204 0.86 8.06 4.67
C PHE A 204 0.04 6.82 4.37
N PHE A 205 0.73 5.72 4.13
CA PHE A 205 0.13 4.41 3.98
C PHE A 205 0.95 3.38 4.75
N ASN A 206 0.27 2.63 5.61
CA ASN A 206 0.87 1.51 6.32
C ASN A 206 -0.17 0.42 6.56
N GLN A 207 0.15 -0.83 6.18
CA GLN A 207 -0.68 -2.01 6.44
C GLN A 207 -2.16 -1.86 6.04
N GLY A 208 -2.44 -1.27 4.87
CA GLY A 208 -3.81 -1.12 4.39
C GLY A 208 -4.55 0.11 4.93
N ARG A 209 -3.94 0.90 5.83
CA ARG A 209 -4.51 2.14 6.35
C ARG A 209 -3.83 3.34 5.71
N THR A 210 -4.64 4.30 5.27
CA THR A 210 -4.20 5.63 4.87
C THR A 210 -4.56 6.63 5.96
N TRP A 211 -3.69 7.61 6.19
CA TRP A 211 -4.01 8.78 6.99
C TRP A 211 -3.31 9.99 6.41
N PHE A 212 -3.76 11.17 6.82
CA PHE A 212 -3.19 12.44 6.38
C PHE A 212 -2.72 13.22 7.59
N GLN A 213 -1.57 13.87 7.44
CA GLN A 213 -1.19 14.99 8.30
C GLN A 213 -1.25 16.27 7.48
N ARG A 214 -1.56 17.37 8.15
CA ARG A 214 -1.72 18.70 7.55
C ARG A 214 -0.72 19.64 8.19
N TRP A 215 -0.10 20.47 7.36
CA TRP A 215 0.74 21.58 7.77
C TRP A 215 0.25 22.84 7.09
N GLU A 216 0.45 23.96 7.77
CA GLU A 216 0.26 25.26 7.16
C GLU A 216 1.31 25.46 6.07
N GLY A 217 0.84 25.69 4.85
CA GLY A 217 1.67 26.09 3.73
C GLY A 217 1.83 27.61 3.69
N PRO A 218 2.77 28.13 2.88
CA PRO A 218 3.02 29.56 2.78
C PRO A 218 1.79 30.30 2.23
N ALA A 219 1.53 31.50 2.73
CA ALA A 219 0.52 32.39 2.15
C ALA A 219 0.87 32.72 0.68
N VAL A 220 -0.17 32.74 -0.16
CA VAL A 220 -0.04 33.07 -1.59
C VAL A 220 -0.75 34.38 -1.84
N SER A 221 0.01 35.37 -2.30
CA SER A 221 -0.50 36.67 -2.73
C SER A 221 0.06 36.97 -4.11
N LEU A 222 -0.81 37.02 -5.11
CA LEU A 222 -0.45 37.33 -6.50
C LEU A 222 -1.43 38.35 -7.07
N PRO A 223 -0.97 39.46 -7.65
CA PRO A 223 -1.87 40.37 -8.34
C PRO A 223 -2.50 39.67 -9.56
N ALA A 224 -3.62 40.19 -10.06
CA ALA A 224 -4.20 39.78 -11.33
C ALA A 224 -3.13 39.80 -12.46
N GLY A 225 -3.01 38.72 -13.22
CA GLY A 225 -1.99 38.54 -14.26
C GLY A 225 -0.56 38.35 -13.76
N GLY A 226 -0.32 38.38 -12.44
CA GLY A 226 1.01 38.35 -11.84
C GLY A 226 1.64 36.96 -11.79
N SER A 227 2.96 36.93 -11.61
CA SER A 227 3.70 35.69 -11.30
C SER A 227 4.69 35.89 -10.16
N ARG A 228 4.98 34.82 -9.40
CA ARG A 228 5.95 34.83 -8.28
C ARG A 228 6.61 33.47 -8.16
N GLU A 229 7.91 33.46 -7.90
CA GLU A 229 8.59 32.26 -7.46
C GLU A 229 8.22 31.95 -5.99
N ALA A 230 7.97 30.69 -5.69
CA ALA A 230 7.73 30.20 -4.35
C ALA A 230 8.60 28.97 -4.11
N SER A 231 9.17 28.86 -2.92
CA SER A 231 9.86 27.64 -2.48
C SER A 231 9.09 27.02 -1.33
N LEU A 232 8.79 25.73 -1.46
CA LEU A 232 8.17 24.93 -0.40
C LEU A 232 9.23 24.07 0.25
N PRO A 233 9.60 24.33 1.51
CA PRO A 233 10.53 23.49 2.22
C PRO A 233 9.84 22.16 2.54
N LEU A 234 10.28 21.09 1.87
CA LEU A 234 9.85 19.71 2.13
C LEU A 234 10.88 18.95 2.97
N GLY A 235 11.84 19.66 3.57
CA GLY A 235 12.87 19.08 4.43
C GLY A 235 12.27 18.36 5.65
N PHE A 236 11.08 18.74 6.11
CA PHE A 236 10.39 18.04 7.19
C PHE A 236 9.98 16.61 6.80
N LEU A 237 9.88 16.28 5.51
CA LEU A 237 9.52 14.92 5.08
C LEU A 237 10.59 13.89 5.47
N SER A 238 11.85 14.29 5.57
CA SER A 238 12.94 13.40 6.00
C SER A 238 12.97 13.16 7.51
N THR A 239 12.23 13.95 8.29
CA THR A 239 12.12 13.79 9.75
C THR A 239 10.88 13.01 10.17
N LEU A 240 10.00 12.66 9.23
CA LEU A 240 8.80 11.87 9.50
C LEU A 240 9.18 10.44 9.93
N ALA A 241 8.52 9.94 10.97
CA ALA A 241 8.71 8.58 11.47
C ALA A 241 8.32 7.50 10.45
N PHE A 242 7.46 7.84 9.47
CA PHE A 242 7.02 6.96 8.40
C PHE A 242 7.28 7.61 7.04
N PRO A 243 7.70 6.84 6.02
CA PRO A 243 7.85 7.37 4.68
C PRO A 243 6.49 7.80 4.14
N PRO A 244 6.34 9.04 3.67
CA PRO A 244 5.09 9.50 3.08
C PRO A 244 4.82 8.80 1.75
N SER A 245 3.54 8.66 1.42
CA SER A 245 3.07 8.05 0.16
C SER A 245 2.77 9.06 -0.92
N ALA A 246 2.16 10.17 -0.52
CA ALA A 246 1.99 11.33 -1.35
C ALA A 246 2.17 12.60 -0.53
N VAL A 247 2.64 13.66 -1.17
CA VAL A 247 2.60 15.01 -0.63
C VAL A 247 1.83 15.88 -1.62
N GLU A 248 0.96 16.71 -1.08
CA GLU A 248 0.15 17.67 -1.81
C GLU A 248 0.38 19.06 -1.24
N TRP A 249 0.44 20.05 -2.11
CA TRP A 249 0.26 21.45 -1.72
C TRP A 249 -1.02 21.98 -2.33
N ILE A 250 -1.90 22.51 -1.49
CA ILE A 250 -3.26 22.94 -1.82
C ILE A 250 -3.37 24.42 -1.49
N VAL A 251 -3.61 25.25 -2.51
CA VAL A 251 -3.90 26.68 -2.31
C VAL A 251 -5.42 26.85 -2.33
N ARG A 252 -5.99 27.43 -1.26
CA ARG A 252 -7.44 27.64 -1.12
C ARG A 252 -7.78 29.11 -1.30
N GLY A 253 -8.97 29.38 -1.84
CA GLY A 253 -9.51 30.73 -1.92
C GLY A 253 -10.12 31.20 -0.60
N PRO A 254 -10.35 32.52 -0.43
CA PRO A 254 -11.12 33.05 0.69
C PRO A 254 -12.52 32.42 0.72
N GLY A 255 -12.86 31.74 1.82
CA GLY A 255 -14.20 31.16 2.04
C GLY A 255 -14.54 29.94 1.17
N ASP A 256 -13.58 29.36 0.45
CA ASP A 256 -13.84 28.27 -0.50
C ASP A 256 -13.19 26.93 -0.05
N GLU A 257 -13.97 25.84 -0.14
CA GLU A 257 -13.48 24.48 0.03
C GLU A 257 -12.73 23.98 -1.20
N ARG A 258 -12.88 24.65 -2.36
CA ARG A 258 -12.23 24.27 -3.61
C ARG A 258 -10.78 24.75 -3.66
N ALA A 259 -9.90 23.86 -4.11
CA ALA A 259 -8.51 24.17 -4.34
C ALA A 259 -8.37 25.03 -5.60
N LEU A 260 -7.71 26.19 -5.49
CA LEU A 260 -7.34 27.05 -6.62
C LEU A 260 -6.12 26.53 -7.37
N GLY A 261 -5.31 25.71 -6.71
CA GLY A 261 -4.17 25.01 -7.31
C GLY A 261 -3.77 23.80 -6.47
N ARG A 262 -3.26 22.75 -7.13
CA ARG A 262 -2.76 21.54 -6.49
C ARG A 262 -1.52 21.02 -7.20
N ILE A 263 -0.49 20.70 -6.42
CA ILE A 263 0.69 19.96 -6.89
C ILE A 263 0.84 18.74 -6.01
N SER A 264 1.13 17.59 -6.61
CA SER A 264 1.26 16.30 -5.91
C SER A 264 2.52 15.58 -6.36
N ALA A 265 3.22 14.93 -5.43
CA ALA A 265 4.27 13.96 -5.77
C ALA A 265 4.12 12.66 -4.98
N HIS A 266 4.52 11.57 -5.64
CA HIS A 266 4.65 10.26 -5.04
C HIS A 266 6.00 10.14 -4.33
N LEU A 267 5.97 9.65 -3.10
CA LEU A 267 7.17 9.50 -2.30
C LEU A 267 7.39 8.07 -1.80
N SER A 268 6.33 7.24 -1.79
CA SER A 268 6.47 5.87 -1.32
C SER A 268 6.96 4.92 -2.41
N PRO A 269 7.93 4.06 -2.10
CA PRO A 269 8.14 2.84 -2.86
C PRO A 269 6.87 1.96 -2.78
N PRO A 270 6.70 0.97 -3.67
CA PRO A 270 5.66 -0.02 -3.50
C PRO A 270 5.71 -0.65 -2.11
N PRO A 271 4.56 -0.97 -1.49
CA PRO A 271 4.55 -1.65 -0.21
C PRO A 271 5.40 -2.91 -0.35
N PRO A 272 6.31 -3.18 0.61
CA PRO A 272 7.19 -4.32 0.49
C PRO A 272 6.31 -5.56 0.34
N ALA A 273 6.47 -6.28 -0.77
CA ALA A 273 5.90 -7.61 -0.88
C ALA A 273 6.40 -8.38 0.35
N ARG A 274 5.48 -8.96 1.13
CA ARG A 274 5.87 -9.73 2.31
C ARG A 274 6.91 -10.74 1.85
N PRO A 275 8.18 -10.66 2.31
CA PRO A 275 9.19 -11.58 1.84
C PRO A 275 8.76 -12.96 2.30
N PHE A 276 8.43 -13.83 1.35
CA PHE A 276 8.33 -15.24 1.66
C PHE A 276 9.75 -15.76 1.89
N ALA A 277 9.91 -16.67 2.85
CA ALA A 277 11.16 -17.38 2.99
C ALA A 277 11.51 -18.00 1.62
N PRO A 278 12.75 -17.89 1.14
CA PRO A 278 13.13 -18.53 -0.11
C PRO A 278 12.80 -20.01 -0.05
N VAL A 279 12.05 -20.49 -1.04
CA VAL A 279 11.72 -21.90 -1.22
C VAL A 279 12.23 -22.36 -2.57
N GLU A 280 12.54 -23.65 -2.65
CA GLU A 280 12.83 -24.30 -3.92
C GLU A 280 11.59 -24.28 -4.81
N VAL A 281 11.77 -23.89 -6.07
CA VAL A 281 10.70 -23.94 -7.07
C VAL A 281 10.64 -25.34 -7.67
N LYS A 282 9.51 -26.04 -7.46
CA LYS A 282 9.28 -27.37 -8.01
C LYS A 282 8.61 -27.27 -9.38
N LEU A 283 9.03 -28.13 -10.31
CA LEU A 283 8.44 -28.24 -11.64
C LEU A 283 7.80 -29.61 -11.82
N GLN A 284 6.58 -29.62 -12.35
CA GLN A 284 5.91 -30.80 -12.87
C GLN A 284 5.42 -30.51 -14.29
N GLU A 285 5.80 -31.35 -15.24
CA GLU A 285 5.39 -31.21 -16.65
C GLU A 285 4.54 -32.42 -17.04
N GLU A 286 3.25 -32.19 -17.28
CA GLU A 286 2.29 -33.23 -17.63
C GLU A 286 1.26 -32.68 -18.62
N ASN A 287 0.83 -33.47 -19.60
CA ASN A 287 -0.27 -33.13 -20.51
C ASN A 287 -0.14 -31.76 -21.21
N ARG A 288 1.09 -31.36 -21.59
CA ARG A 288 1.41 -30.03 -22.16
C ARG A 288 1.19 -28.86 -21.20
N GLN A 289 1.17 -29.13 -19.90
CA GLN A 289 1.14 -28.13 -18.86
C GLN A 289 2.45 -28.16 -18.07
N ALA A 290 2.89 -26.98 -17.66
CA ALA A 290 3.97 -26.84 -16.69
C ALA A 290 3.34 -26.27 -15.40
N ARG A 291 3.39 -27.07 -14.33
CA ARG A 291 2.99 -26.64 -12.99
C ARG A 291 4.23 -26.31 -12.17
N LEU A 292 4.29 -25.07 -11.70
CA LEU A 292 5.38 -24.57 -10.87
C LEU A 292 4.85 -24.29 -9.47
N GLU A 293 5.55 -24.79 -8.44
CA GLU A 293 5.20 -24.56 -7.04
C GLU A 293 6.35 -23.89 -6.31
N ALA A 294 6.06 -22.79 -5.62
CA ALA A 294 6.99 -22.04 -4.80
C ALA A 294 6.33 -21.75 -3.44
N GLY A 295 6.54 -22.65 -2.48
CA GLY A 295 5.93 -22.58 -1.15
C GLY A 295 4.43 -22.85 -1.26
N ASP A 296 3.62 -21.90 -0.80
CA ASP A 296 2.16 -21.97 -0.94
C ASP A 296 1.67 -21.47 -2.30
N VAL A 297 2.54 -20.92 -3.15
CA VAL A 297 2.14 -20.42 -4.45
C VAL A 297 2.22 -21.54 -5.49
N ARG A 298 1.16 -21.69 -6.28
CA ARG A 298 1.13 -22.58 -7.44
C ARG A 298 0.72 -21.81 -8.69
N MET A 299 1.47 -22.06 -9.75
CA MET A 299 1.27 -21.51 -11.10
C MET A 299 1.07 -22.65 -12.08
N THR A 300 0.06 -22.54 -12.93
CA THR A 300 -0.19 -23.51 -14.01
C THR A 300 -0.09 -22.80 -15.36
N PHE A 301 0.83 -23.27 -16.20
CA PHE A 301 1.04 -22.81 -17.57
C PHE A 301 0.55 -23.89 -18.53
N ASP A 302 -0.10 -23.48 -19.63
CA ASP A 302 -0.63 -24.40 -20.63
C ASP A 302 -0.07 -24.08 -22.01
N ALA A 303 0.55 -25.07 -22.67
CA ALA A 303 1.19 -24.87 -23.97
C ALA A 303 0.18 -24.68 -25.11
N ARG A 304 -1.07 -25.16 -24.97
CA ARG A 304 -2.13 -24.96 -25.97
C ARG A 304 -2.74 -23.57 -25.85
N ALA A 305 -2.89 -23.05 -24.64
CA ALA A 305 -3.26 -21.66 -24.41
C ALA A 305 -2.08 -20.70 -24.63
N GLY A 306 -0.85 -21.24 -24.59
CA GLY A 306 0.39 -20.47 -24.66
C GLY A 306 0.55 -19.47 -23.52
N SER A 307 -0.05 -19.69 -22.35
CA SER A 307 -0.16 -18.69 -21.29
C SER A 307 -0.17 -19.29 -19.89
N LEU A 308 -0.05 -18.41 -18.88
CA LEU A 308 -0.46 -18.72 -17.51
C LEU A 308 -1.99 -18.84 -17.47
N ILE A 309 -2.51 -19.98 -17.01
CA ILE A 309 -3.96 -20.24 -16.92
C ILE A 309 -4.48 -20.22 -15.48
N GLU A 310 -3.59 -20.34 -14.49
CA GLU A 310 -3.96 -20.30 -13.08
C GLU A 310 -2.78 -19.77 -12.25
N TYR A 311 -3.08 -18.87 -11.31
CA TYR A 311 -2.16 -18.46 -10.25
C TYR A 311 -2.89 -18.56 -8.93
N SER A 312 -2.33 -19.29 -7.97
CA SER A 312 -2.98 -19.58 -6.70
C SER A 312 -2.05 -19.34 -5.51
N GLY A 313 -2.63 -18.88 -4.41
CA GLY A 313 -1.98 -18.77 -3.10
C GLY A 313 -2.65 -19.69 -2.09
N GLY A 314 -1.91 -20.66 -1.58
CA GLY A 314 -2.44 -21.76 -0.79
C GLY A 314 -3.41 -22.61 -1.61
N ARG A 315 -4.67 -22.73 -1.15
CA ARG A 315 -5.71 -23.51 -1.84
C ARG A 315 -6.64 -22.65 -2.70
N ARG A 316 -6.26 -21.42 -3.02
CA ARG A 316 -7.15 -20.45 -3.67
C ARG A 316 -6.55 -19.90 -4.94
N ALA A 317 -7.28 -20.09 -6.04
CA ALA A 317 -7.00 -19.39 -7.27
C ALA A 317 -7.22 -17.88 -7.09
N LEU A 318 -6.32 -17.09 -7.65
CA LEU A 318 -6.35 -15.63 -7.70
C LEU A 318 -6.53 -15.16 -9.15
N ILE A 319 -5.84 -15.82 -10.08
CA ILE A 319 -6.08 -15.77 -11.52
C ILE A 319 -6.74 -17.11 -11.90
N THR A 320 -7.89 -17.05 -12.56
CA THR A 320 -8.77 -18.21 -12.79
C THR A 320 -8.92 -18.58 -14.27
N GLY A 321 -8.03 -18.08 -15.12
CA GLY A 321 -8.07 -18.33 -16.56
C GLY A 321 -6.87 -17.74 -17.29
N PRO A 322 -6.82 -17.89 -18.62
CA PRO A 322 -5.66 -17.56 -19.43
C PRO A 322 -5.32 -16.07 -19.37
N VAL A 323 -4.03 -15.79 -19.16
CA VAL A 323 -3.48 -14.44 -19.31
C VAL A 323 -3.12 -14.17 -20.76
N GLY A 324 -3.86 -13.26 -21.39
CA GLY A 324 -3.71 -12.90 -22.79
C GLY A 324 -3.25 -11.46 -22.98
N ALA A 325 -2.48 -11.22 -24.04
CA ALA A 325 -2.26 -9.86 -24.53
C ALA A 325 -3.59 -9.28 -25.05
N THR A 326 -3.78 -7.97 -24.88
CA THR A 326 -4.96 -7.28 -25.37
C THR A 326 -4.59 -5.92 -25.97
N VAL A 327 -5.25 -5.59 -27.08
CA VAL A 327 -5.33 -4.22 -27.62
C VAL A 327 -6.72 -3.60 -27.48
N TRP A 328 -7.63 -4.36 -26.89
CA TRP A 328 -9.04 -4.03 -26.78
C TRP A 328 -9.31 -3.14 -25.55
N ARG A 329 -10.24 -2.21 -25.73
CA ARG A 329 -10.93 -1.51 -24.64
C ARG A 329 -12.41 -1.34 -25.01
N PRO A 330 -13.32 -1.17 -24.03
CA PRO A 330 -14.69 -0.78 -24.35
C PRO A 330 -14.69 0.49 -25.21
N ALA A 331 -15.45 0.48 -26.30
CA ALA A 331 -15.58 1.64 -27.18
C ALA A 331 -16.28 2.78 -26.43
N LEU A 332 -15.69 3.96 -26.45
CA LEU A 332 -16.28 5.21 -26.03
C LEU A 332 -17.15 5.77 -27.15
N PRO A 333 -18.09 6.69 -26.86
CA PRO A 333 -18.90 7.33 -27.90
C PRO A 333 -18.07 7.94 -29.04
N ALA A 334 -16.91 8.51 -28.73
CA ALA A 334 -15.98 9.07 -29.71
C ALA A 334 -15.34 8.02 -30.64
N ASP A 335 -15.24 6.76 -30.20
CA ASP A 335 -14.68 5.67 -31.01
C ASP A 335 -15.70 5.12 -32.01
N LEU A 336 -17.00 5.36 -31.79
CA LEU A 336 -18.06 4.77 -32.61
C LEU A 336 -18.04 5.24 -34.06
N SER A 337 -17.50 6.44 -34.32
CA SER A 337 -17.33 7.00 -35.66
C SER A 337 -15.98 6.67 -36.32
N ALA A 338 -15.03 6.07 -35.59
CA ALA A 338 -13.70 5.77 -36.10
C ALA A 338 -13.59 4.29 -36.55
N THR A 339 -12.76 4.02 -37.56
CA THR A 339 -12.37 2.66 -37.98
C THR A 339 -11.34 2.05 -37.01
N ASP A 340 -11.60 2.20 -35.70
CA ASP A 340 -10.57 2.10 -34.68
C ASP A 340 -10.26 0.65 -34.26
N SER A 341 -8.97 0.41 -34.03
CA SER A 341 -8.38 -0.78 -33.42
C SER A 341 -9.02 -1.19 -32.09
N SER A 342 -9.69 -0.27 -31.38
CA SER A 342 -10.33 -0.52 -30.08
C SER A 342 -11.28 -1.71 -30.05
N ARG A 343 -11.82 -2.11 -31.20
CA ARG A 343 -12.76 -3.22 -31.31
C ARG A 343 -12.10 -4.58 -31.60
N ARG A 344 -10.83 -4.61 -31.97
CA ARG A 344 -10.18 -5.86 -32.37
C ARG A 344 -9.96 -6.76 -31.18
N GLU A 345 -10.33 -8.02 -31.36
CA GLU A 345 -10.02 -9.09 -30.44
C GLU A 345 -8.82 -9.86 -30.97
N LEU A 346 -7.89 -10.17 -30.08
CA LEU A 346 -6.71 -10.96 -30.42
C LEU A 346 -6.98 -12.42 -30.13
N VAL A 347 -6.79 -13.27 -31.14
CA VAL A 347 -6.70 -14.72 -30.98
C VAL A 347 -5.24 -15.10 -30.92
N ARG A 348 -4.84 -15.75 -29.82
CA ARG A 348 -3.47 -16.19 -29.59
C ARG A 348 -3.22 -17.54 -30.25
N GLU A 349 -2.23 -17.59 -31.13
CA GLU A 349 -1.63 -18.80 -31.68
C GLU A 349 -0.29 -19.06 -30.96
N PRO A 350 -0.20 -20.06 -30.07
CA PRO A 350 1.06 -20.41 -29.42
C PRO A 350 2.05 -21.00 -30.44
N VAL A 351 3.24 -20.42 -30.50
CA VAL A 351 4.33 -20.93 -31.35
C VAL A 351 5.29 -21.80 -30.54
N LEU A 352 5.62 -21.36 -29.32
CA LEU A 352 6.55 -22.04 -28.44
C LEU A 352 6.17 -21.82 -26.97
N MET A 353 6.32 -22.87 -26.17
CA MET A 353 6.45 -22.79 -24.72
C MET A 353 7.75 -23.49 -24.32
N GLU A 354 8.58 -22.82 -23.53
CA GLU A 354 9.86 -23.34 -23.05
C GLU A 354 9.99 -23.08 -21.54
N VAL A 355 10.35 -24.12 -20.78
CA VAL A 355 10.70 -23.97 -19.36
C VAL A 355 12.22 -23.87 -19.24
N LEU A 356 12.69 -22.72 -18.78
CA LEU A 356 14.09 -22.36 -18.62
C LEU A 356 14.52 -22.58 -17.17
N ARG A 357 15.65 -23.27 -16.96
CA ARG A 357 16.28 -23.43 -15.65
C ARG A 357 17.44 -22.45 -15.52
N GLY A 358 17.28 -21.44 -14.65
CA GLY A 358 18.31 -20.46 -14.34
C GLY A 358 19.00 -20.73 -13.00
N ARG A 359 20.01 -19.92 -12.66
CA ARG A 359 20.62 -19.96 -11.32
C ARG A 359 19.67 -19.50 -10.23
N ASP A 360 18.79 -18.56 -10.58
CA ASP A 360 17.93 -17.85 -9.61
C ASP A 360 16.49 -18.41 -9.56
N GLY A 361 16.18 -19.46 -10.32
CA GLY A 361 14.86 -20.08 -10.34
C GLY A 361 14.47 -20.69 -11.68
N LEU A 362 13.17 -20.81 -11.88
CA LEU A 362 12.57 -21.31 -13.12
C LEU A 362 11.87 -20.17 -13.85
N SER A 363 11.95 -20.16 -15.18
CA SER A 363 11.17 -19.25 -16.01
C SER A 363 10.40 -20.01 -17.07
N VAL A 364 9.20 -19.54 -17.41
CA VAL A 364 8.44 -20.05 -18.56
C VAL A 364 8.41 -18.98 -19.64
N ARG A 365 8.95 -19.29 -20.82
CA ARG A 365 8.96 -18.41 -21.98
C ARG A 365 7.93 -18.88 -22.99
N PHE A 366 7.14 -17.94 -23.50
CA PHE A 366 6.24 -18.15 -24.62
C PHE A 366 6.65 -17.31 -25.81
N ARG A 367 6.50 -17.89 -27.01
CA ARG A 367 6.37 -17.12 -28.26
C ARG A 367 5.00 -17.34 -28.83
N ALA A 368 4.36 -16.27 -29.27
CA ALA A 368 3.00 -16.32 -29.79
C ALA A 368 2.83 -15.38 -30.98
N ARG A 369 1.90 -15.76 -31.86
CA ARG A 369 1.30 -14.90 -32.88
C ARG A 369 -0.10 -14.52 -32.45
N TYR A 370 -0.51 -13.32 -32.78
CA TYR A 370 -1.81 -12.77 -32.42
C TYR A 370 -2.52 -12.35 -33.69
N HIS A 371 -3.64 -13.00 -33.98
CA HIS A 371 -4.47 -12.75 -35.15
C HIS A 371 -5.72 -11.99 -34.77
N ASP A 372 -6.36 -11.36 -35.76
CA ASP A 372 -7.68 -10.79 -35.57
C ASP A 372 -8.73 -11.91 -35.39
N ALA A 373 -9.59 -11.81 -34.38
CA ALA A 373 -10.65 -12.79 -34.16
C ALA A 373 -11.67 -12.82 -35.31
N ASP A 374 -11.94 -11.68 -35.93
CA ASP A 374 -12.89 -11.56 -37.04
C ASP A 374 -12.23 -11.87 -38.40
N ALA A 375 -10.89 -11.90 -38.44
CA ALA A 375 -10.11 -12.25 -39.63
C ALA A 375 -8.87 -13.08 -39.24
N PRO A 376 -9.00 -14.40 -38.99
CA PRO A 376 -7.93 -15.23 -38.43
C PRO A 376 -6.65 -15.32 -39.25
N ASP A 377 -6.70 -15.02 -40.56
CA ASP A 377 -5.52 -14.97 -41.43
C ASP A 377 -4.74 -13.64 -41.31
N LEU A 378 -5.33 -12.64 -40.64
CA LEU A 378 -4.71 -11.33 -40.43
C LEU A 378 -3.86 -11.34 -39.16
N LEU A 379 -2.56 -11.51 -39.34
CA LEU A 379 -1.57 -11.38 -38.26
C LEU A 379 -1.45 -9.92 -37.81
N LEU A 380 -1.77 -9.65 -36.55
CA LEU A 380 -1.74 -8.32 -35.94
C LEU A 380 -0.51 -8.07 -35.09
N MET A 381 0.01 -9.10 -34.41
CA MET A 381 1.11 -8.93 -33.48
C MET A 381 1.90 -10.22 -33.30
N GLU A 382 3.21 -10.09 -33.09
CA GLU A 382 4.09 -11.19 -32.67
C GLU A 382 4.67 -10.85 -31.30
N GLY A 383 4.78 -11.84 -30.42
CA GLY A 383 5.16 -11.63 -29.03
C GLY A 383 6.10 -12.66 -28.46
N GLU A 384 6.95 -12.21 -27.55
CA GLU A 384 7.64 -13.07 -26.58
C GLU A 384 7.28 -12.60 -25.16
N GLU A 385 6.87 -13.55 -24.31
CA GLU A 385 6.51 -13.33 -22.91
C GLU A 385 7.36 -14.25 -22.04
N THR A 386 8.02 -13.71 -21.02
CA THR A 386 8.82 -14.49 -20.07
C THR A 386 8.28 -14.29 -18.67
N TRP A 387 7.99 -15.40 -18.01
CA TRP A 387 7.43 -15.51 -16.67
C TRP A 387 8.48 -16.11 -15.74
N ALA A 388 9.19 -15.29 -14.98
CA ALA A 388 10.20 -15.77 -14.03
C ALA A 388 9.56 -16.02 -12.66
N VAL A 389 9.65 -17.26 -12.18
CA VAL A 389 9.16 -17.66 -10.86
C VAL A 389 10.29 -17.53 -9.86
N LEU A 390 10.12 -16.62 -8.91
CA LEU A 390 11.11 -16.35 -7.88
C LEU A 390 10.92 -17.28 -6.68
N ALA A 391 11.99 -17.51 -5.92
CA ALA A 391 11.99 -18.35 -4.73
C ALA A 391 11.04 -17.87 -3.62
N ASN A 392 10.55 -16.65 -3.68
CA ASN A 392 9.54 -16.14 -2.74
C ASN A 392 8.09 -16.33 -3.27
N GLY A 393 7.88 -17.06 -4.37
CA GLY A 393 6.56 -17.26 -4.98
C GLY A 393 6.02 -16.05 -5.76
N SER A 394 6.76 -14.95 -5.85
CA SER A 394 6.42 -13.87 -6.77
C SER A 394 6.75 -14.25 -8.22
N LEU A 395 6.04 -13.61 -9.15
CA LEU A 395 6.12 -13.87 -10.58
C LEU A 395 6.49 -12.56 -11.28
N GLU A 396 7.63 -12.56 -11.97
CA GLU A 396 8.01 -11.43 -12.81
C GLU A 396 7.60 -11.70 -14.26
N LEU A 397 6.78 -10.81 -14.80
CA LEU A 397 6.32 -10.86 -16.19
C LEU A 397 7.06 -9.79 -17.00
N SER A 398 7.77 -10.23 -18.02
CA SER A 398 8.30 -9.36 -19.07
C SER A 398 7.71 -9.75 -20.42
N ALA A 399 7.40 -8.76 -21.26
CA ALA A 399 6.83 -9.00 -22.57
C ALA A 399 7.40 -8.04 -23.59
N LYS A 400 7.62 -8.56 -24.80
CA LYS A 400 8.03 -7.79 -25.96
C LYS A 400 7.12 -8.16 -27.12
N TRP A 401 6.40 -7.17 -27.63
CA TRP A 401 5.50 -7.32 -28.75
C TRP A 401 5.95 -6.48 -29.94
N THR A 402 5.73 -7.00 -31.14
CA THR A 402 5.90 -6.30 -32.41
C THR A 402 4.56 -6.22 -33.09
N TRP A 403 4.00 -5.02 -33.19
CA TRP A 403 2.76 -4.77 -33.92
C TRP A 403 3.00 -4.90 -35.42
N ARG A 404 2.12 -5.65 -36.09
CA ARG A 404 2.10 -5.92 -37.53
C ARG A 404 0.81 -5.44 -38.19
N GLY A 405 -0.20 -5.07 -37.40
CA GLY A 405 -1.47 -4.57 -37.91
C GLY A 405 -1.32 -3.25 -38.67
N PRO A 406 -2.29 -2.93 -39.54
CA PRO A 406 -2.27 -1.72 -40.37
C PRO A 406 -2.42 -0.42 -39.57
N GLU A 407 -2.97 -0.47 -38.36
CA GLU A 407 -3.16 0.70 -37.53
C GLU A 407 -1.85 1.22 -36.95
N THR A 408 -1.65 2.53 -37.02
CA THR A 408 -0.50 3.20 -36.41
C THR A 408 -0.73 3.53 -34.93
N ASN A 409 -1.99 3.57 -34.50
CA ASN A 409 -2.39 3.89 -33.14
C ASN A 409 -3.18 2.74 -32.54
N LEU A 410 -2.72 2.26 -31.38
CA LEU A 410 -3.43 1.26 -30.59
C LEU A 410 -4.19 1.94 -29.46
N SER A 411 -5.46 1.55 -29.32
CA SER A 411 -6.30 2.05 -28.23
C SER A 411 -5.81 1.59 -26.84
N ARG A 412 -5.23 0.39 -26.75
CA ARG A 412 -4.56 -0.14 -25.54
C ARG A 412 -3.48 -1.13 -25.97
N LEU A 413 -2.51 -1.38 -25.10
CA LEU A 413 -1.60 -2.53 -25.19
C LEU A 413 -1.31 -2.99 -23.76
N GLY A 414 -1.63 -4.24 -23.45
CA GLY A 414 -1.42 -4.78 -22.10
C GLY A 414 -1.90 -6.22 -21.97
N PHE A 415 -2.22 -6.62 -20.74
CA PHE A 415 -2.74 -7.94 -20.42
C PHE A 415 -4.20 -7.88 -19.97
N LEU A 416 -4.95 -8.93 -20.28
CA LEU A 416 -6.30 -9.17 -19.79
C LEU A 416 -6.38 -10.60 -19.26
N PHE A 417 -6.99 -10.76 -18.09
CA PHE A 417 -7.21 -12.06 -17.47
C PHE A 417 -8.33 -12.00 -16.45
N PRO A 418 -9.05 -13.12 -16.23
CA PRO A 418 -10.05 -13.21 -15.19
C PRO A 418 -9.40 -13.39 -13.82
N LEU A 419 -10.01 -12.74 -12.83
CA LEU A 419 -9.62 -12.80 -11.43
C LEU A 419 -10.67 -13.59 -10.64
N ALA A 420 -10.26 -14.14 -9.49
CA ALA A 420 -11.20 -14.74 -8.55
C ALA A 420 -12.24 -13.71 -8.08
N HIS A 421 -13.51 -14.10 -8.09
CA HIS A 421 -14.64 -13.22 -7.79
C HIS A 421 -14.57 -12.62 -6.37
N GLU A 422 -13.91 -13.31 -5.43
CA GLU A 422 -13.76 -12.84 -4.05
C GLU A 422 -12.77 -11.68 -3.88
N LEU A 423 -12.00 -11.34 -4.91
CA LEU A 423 -11.13 -10.15 -4.91
C LEU A 423 -11.99 -8.90 -5.22
N ASP A 424 -12.71 -8.44 -4.20
CA ASP A 424 -13.73 -7.40 -4.29
C ASP A 424 -13.28 -6.03 -3.79
N ARG A 425 -12.03 -5.91 -3.34
CA ARG A 425 -11.39 -4.64 -2.97
C ARG A 425 -10.13 -4.40 -3.79
N ALA A 426 -9.89 -3.14 -4.09
CA ALA A 426 -8.70 -2.65 -4.73
C ALA A 426 -8.09 -1.53 -3.90
N LEU A 427 -6.77 -1.54 -3.80
CA LEU A 427 -5.95 -0.49 -3.23
C LEU A 427 -4.81 -0.22 -4.21
N TRP A 428 -4.55 1.03 -4.57
CA TRP A 428 -3.49 1.35 -5.54
C TRP A 428 -2.82 2.67 -5.24
N LEU A 429 -1.56 2.80 -5.65
CA LEU A 429 -0.85 4.08 -5.71
C LEU A 429 -0.79 4.55 -7.16
N GLY A 430 -1.47 5.64 -7.47
CA GLY A 430 -1.54 6.20 -8.82
C GLY A 430 -2.50 7.38 -8.88
N LYS A 431 -2.97 7.74 -10.08
CA LYS A 431 -4.02 8.74 -10.25
C LYS A 431 -5.40 8.14 -9.93
N GLY A 432 -6.25 8.91 -9.25
CA GLY A 432 -7.58 8.48 -8.83
C GLY A 432 -8.26 9.46 -7.86
N PRO A 433 -9.32 9.05 -7.13
CA PRO A 433 -9.89 7.70 -7.11
C PRO A 433 -10.81 7.39 -8.30
N GLU A 434 -11.24 8.41 -9.02
CA GLU A 434 -12.12 8.33 -10.18
C GLU A 434 -11.41 7.86 -11.46
N ASN A 435 -12.16 7.70 -12.54
CA ASN A 435 -11.61 7.26 -13.82
C ASN A 435 -10.67 8.30 -14.41
N THR A 436 -9.52 7.84 -14.89
CA THR A 436 -8.49 8.68 -15.47
C THR A 436 -8.05 8.11 -16.80
N TRP A 437 -7.66 8.98 -17.72
CA TRP A 437 -7.18 8.63 -19.05
C TRP A 437 -5.94 9.47 -19.36
N ARG A 438 -5.14 9.04 -20.33
CA ARG A 438 -3.88 9.72 -20.69
C ARG A 438 -4.12 11.18 -21.12
N ASP A 439 -5.22 11.43 -21.79
CA ASP A 439 -5.72 12.72 -22.28
C ASP A 439 -6.77 13.34 -21.34
N GLY A 440 -7.08 12.69 -20.21
CA GLY A 440 -8.02 13.18 -19.23
C GLY A 440 -7.53 14.46 -18.53
N PRO A 441 -8.45 15.25 -17.95
CA PRO A 441 -8.08 16.47 -17.24
C PRO A 441 -7.08 16.17 -16.11
N PRO A 442 -6.11 17.08 -15.87
CA PRO A 442 -5.02 16.85 -14.92
C PRO A 442 -5.46 16.80 -13.44
N GLY A 443 -6.75 16.91 -13.14
CA GLY A 443 -7.30 17.01 -11.79
C GLY A 443 -7.19 15.74 -10.95
N ALA A 444 -6.88 14.59 -11.55
CA ALA A 444 -6.83 13.33 -10.82
C ALA A 444 -5.63 13.27 -9.87
N LEU A 445 -5.90 12.94 -8.61
CA LEU A 445 -4.91 12.99 -7.55
C LEU A 445 -3.99 11.77 -7.60
N ALA A 446 -2.69 12.03 -7.57
CA ALA A 446 -1.63 11.06 -7.37
C ALA A 446 -1.49 10.69 -5.88
N ALA A 447 -2.13 9.60 -5.45
CA ALA A 447 -2.18 9.17 -4.05
C ALA A 447 -2.42 7.66 -3.93
N VAL A 448 -2.45 7.16 -2.69
CA VAL A 448 -3.00 5.85 -2.36
C VAL A 448 -4.53 5.97 -2.28
N HIS A 449 -5.19 5.17 -3.11
CA HIS A 449 -6.65 5.12 -3.22
C HIS A 449 -7.14 3.72 -2.88
N ALA A 450 -8.37 3.62 -2.38
CA ALA A 450 -9.05 2.37 -2.13
C ALA A 450 -10.46 2.41 -2.73
N ALA A 451 -10.91 1.29 -3.29
CA ALA A 451 -12.27 1.12 -3.76
C ALA A 451 -12.73 -0.33 -3.53
N GLY A 452 -14.02 -0.52 -3.30
CA GLY A 452 -14.63 -1.85 -3.35
C GLY A 452 -15.54 -2.01 -4.54
N ARG A 453 -15.84 -3.25 -4.92
CA ARG A 453 -16.58 -3.58 -6.15
C ARG A 453 -17.93 -2.86 -6.32
N ALA A 454 -18.60 -2.52 -5.22
CA ALA A 454 -19.86 -1.76 -5.23
C ALA A 454 -19.68 -0.25 -5.53
N SER A 455 -18.47 0.28 -5.41
CA SER A 455 -18.15 1.68 -5.67
C SER A 455 -17.92 1.90 -7.17
N SER A 456 -18.46 3.00 -7.71
CA SER A 456 -18.18 3.45 -9.08
C SER A 456 -16.67 3.60 -9.35
N ASN A 457 -15.89 4.00 -8.34
CA ASN A 457 -14.43 4.12 -8.42
C ASN A 457 -13.68 2.79 -8.60
N PHE A 458 -14.30 1.64 -8.30
CA PHE A 458 -13.65 0.34 -8.49
C PHE A 458 -13.51 0.01 -9.97
N ALA A 459 -14.54 0.33 -10.76
CA ALA A 459 -14.53 0.10 -12.19
C ALA A 459 -13.86 1.24 -12.95
N GLY A 460 -13.31 0.93 -14.12
CA GLY A 460 -12.76 1.89 -15.07
C GLY A 460 -11.27 2.17 -14.90
N ASN A 461 -10.71 2.85 -15.90
CA ASN A 461 -9.27 3.02 -16.05
C ASN A 461 -8.67 3.92 -14.96
N LYS A 462 -7.56 3.48 -14.38
CA LYS A 462 -6.71 4.20 -13.45
C LYS A 462 -5.32 4.31 -14.05
N THR A 463 -4.77 5.52 -14.07
CA THR A 463 -3.53 5.83 -14.78
C THR A 463 -2.36 6.03 -13.84
N ALA A 464 -1.16 5.82 -14.38
CA ALA A 464 0.10 6.02 -13.67
C ALA A 464 0.21 5.25 -12.34
N ALA A 465 -0.42 4.07 -12.28
CA ALA A 465 -0.34 3.19 -11.13
C ALA A 465 1.07 2.60 -11.01
N ARG A 466 1.65 2.67 -9.82
CA ARG A 466 2.96 2.07 -9.48
C ARG A 466 2.80 0.69 -8.87
N TRP A 467 1.71 0.50 -8.17
CA TRP A 467 1.30 -0.78 -7.63
C TRP A 467 -0.20 -0.81 -7.43
N MET A 468 -0.75 -2.02 -7.42
CA MET A 468 -2.14 -2.32 -7.13
C MET A 468 -2.19 -3.57 -6.26
N HIS A 469 -3.09 -3.58 -5.27
CA HIS A 469 -3.39 -4.72 -4.44
C HIS A 469 -4.89 -5.01 -4.53
N LEU A 470 -5.22 -6.22 -4.98
CA LEU A 470 -6.58 -6.73 -5.02
C LEU A 470 -6.75 -7.74 -3.90
N PHE A 471 -7.79 -7.61 -3.08
CA PHE A 471 -7.93 -8.42 -1.88
C PHE A 471 -9.37 -8.66 -1.49
N SER A 472 -9.56 -9.60 -0.57
CA SER A 472 -10.84 -9.92 0.04
C SER A 472 -10.84 -9.54 1.52
N ASP A 473 -11.72 -8.61 1.93
CA ASP A 473 -11.88 -8.19 3.33
C ASP A 473 -12.15 -9.40 4.24
N LYS A 474 -12.99 -10.32 3.76
CA LYS A 474 -13.49 -11.45 4.56
C LYS A 474 -12.42 -12.48 4.88
N ARG A 475 -11.36 -12.55 4.07
CA ARG A 475 -10.51 -13.74 4.06
C ARG A 475 -9.00 -13.44 4.03
N LYS A 476 -8.60 -12.16 4.14
CA LYS A 476 -7.20 -11.70 4.30
C LYS A 476 -6.22 -12.31 3.29
N PHE A 477 -6.63 -12.41 2.03
CA PHE A 477 -5.79 -12.87 0.92
C PHE A 477 -5.95 -11.91 -0.26
N GLY A 478 -4.96 -11.90 -1.15
CA GLY A 478 -4.97 -10.97 -2.27
C GLY A 478 -3.85 -11.22 -3.29
N LEU A 479 -3.87 -10.39 -4.32
CA LEU A 479 -2.93 -10.36 -5.41
C LEU A 479 -2.34 -8.96 -5.52
N SER A 480 -1.02 -8.86 -5.53
CA SER A 480 -0.31 -7.58 -5.68
C SER A 480 0.38 -7.51 -7.04
N PHE A 481 0.24 -6.36 -7.68
CA PHE A 481 0.95 -5.97 -8.89
C PHE A 481 1.89 -4.84 -8.52
N ILE A 482 3.17 -4.99 -8.85
CA ILE A 482 4.20 -3.99 -8.61
C ILE A 482 4.90 -3.77 -9.95
N THR A 483 5.04 -2.52 -10.36
CA THR A 483 5.60 -2.20 -11.66
C THR A 483 6.76 -1.21 -11.53
N PRO A 484 7.90 -1.44 -12.21
CA PRO A 484 9.03 -0.51 -12.16
C PRO A 484 8.70 0.83 -12.85
N ALA A 485 7.87 0.78 -13.90
CA ALA A 485 7.30 1.93 -14.59
C ALA A 485 5.82 2.09 -14.23
N PRO A 486 5.25 3.31 -14.31
CA PRO A 486 3.81 3.47 -14.13
C PRO A 486 3.05 2.69 -15.20
N VAL A 487 1.98 2.02 -14.80
CA VAL A 487 1.05 1.32 -15.69
C VAL A 487 -0.36 1.87 -15.54
N ASP A 488 -1.19 1.63 -16.54
CA ASP A 488 -2.62 1.88 -16.45
C ASP A 488 -3.33 0.55 -16.21
N PHE A 489 -4.37 0.53 -15.40
CA PHE A 489 -5.17 -0.67 -15.15
C PHE A 489 -6.67 -0.35 -15.15
N ASP A 490 -7.48 -1.36 -15.38
CA ASP A 490 -8.93 -1.30 -15.30
C ASP A 490 -9.44 -2.59 -14.66
N LEU A 491 -10.45 -2.47 -13.79
CA LEU A 491 -11.14 -3.59 -13.17
C LEU A 491 -12.57 -3.60 -13.67
N LEU A 492 -12.95 -4.69 -14.33
CA LEU A 492 -14.29 -4.82 -14.89
C LEU A 492 -15.07 -5.81 -14.02
N PRO A 493 -16.22 -5.40 -13.41
CA PRO A 493 -17.01 -6.30 -12.57
C PRO A 493 -17.74 -7.37 -13.39
N LEU A 494 -17.76 -7.24 -14.72
CA LEU A 494 -18.43 -8.12 -15.66
C LEU A 494 -17.41 -8.69 -16.67
N PRO A 495 -17.64 -9.91 -17.19
CA PRO A 495 -16.86 -10.45 -18.28
C PRO A 495 -16.88 -9.52 -19.50
N ARG A 496 -15.78 -9.53 -20.27
CA ARG A 496 -15.63 -8.73 -21.50
C ARG A 496 -16.78 -8.95 -22.50
N GLY A 497 -17.22 -10.19 -22.67
CA GLY A 497 -18.34 -10.53 -23.56
C GLY A 497 -19.60 -9.73 -23.22
N THR A 498 -19.94 -9.64 -21.93
CA THR A 498 -21.11 -8.89 -21.45
C THR A 498 -21.04 -7.42 -21.82
N LEU A 499 -19.86 -6.78 -21.73
CA LEU A 499 -19.67 -5.36 -22.08
C LEU A 499 -19.77 -5.12 -23.59
N LEU A 500 -19.29 -6.05 -24.41
CA LEU A 500 -19.43 -5.99 -25.87
C LEU A 500 -20.89 -6.07 -26.30
N PHE A 501 -21.69 -6.95 -25.67
CA PHE A 501 -23.13 -7.05 -25.92
C PHE A 501 -23.90 -5.83 -25.41
N ALA A 502 -23.57 -5.34 -24.21
CA ALA A 502 -24.18 -4.16 -23.60
C ALA A 502 -24.05 -2.90 -24.47
N GLY A 503 -22.86 -2.68 -25.05
CA GLY A 503 -22.62 -1.53 -25.94
C GLY A 503 -23.40 -1.59 -27.25
N ARG A 504 -23.82 -2.78 -27.70
CA ARG A 504 -24.69 -2.97 -28.88
C ARG A 504 -26.18 -2.85 -28.54
N ALA A 505 -26.56 -3.19 -27.32
CA ALA A 505 -27.91 -3.07 -26.80
C ALA A 505 -28.02 -1.82 -25.92
N SER A 506 -27.95 -0.63 -26.53
CA SER A 506 -28.08 0.69 -25.87
C SER A 506 -29.50 0.94 -25.32
N GLY A 507 -29.92 0.07 -24.40
CA GLY A 507 -31.22 0.02 -23.74
C GLY A 507 -31.37 -1.11 -22.71
N CYS A 508 -30.46 -2.10 -22.65
CA CYS A 508 -30.64 -3.29 -21.81
C CYS A 508 -29.72 -3.39 -20.59
N VAL A 509 -28.67 -2.56 -20.48
CA VAL A 509 -27.85 -2.52 -19.26
C VAL A 509 -28.27 -1.30 -18.46
N ALA A 510 -29.02 -1.56 -17.39
CA ALA A 510 -29.34 -0.55 -16.41
C ALA A 510 -28.04 0.13 -15.96
N PRO A 511 -27.99 1.48 -15.91
CA PRO A 511 -26.82 2.17 -15.38
C PRO A 511 -26.51 1.59 -13.99
N LEU A 512 -25.24 1.29 -13.74
CA LEU A 512 -24.74 0.99 -12.40
C LEU A 512 -24.96 2.26 -11.56
N GLY A 513 -26.15 2.34 -10.96
CA GLY A 513 -26.61 3.49 -10.19
C GLY A 513 -25.78 3.66 -8.94
N SER A 514 -25.48 4.92 -8.65
CA SER A 514 -25.06 5.39 -7.33
C SER A 514 -26.14 5.05 -6.31
N ASP A 515 -25.79 4.24 -5.30
CA ASP A 515 -26.55 3.98 -4.07
C ASP A 515 -28.07 3.79 -4.20
N ASP A 516 -28.49 2.55 -4.46
CA ASP A 516 -29.46 1.83 -3.64
C ASP A 516 -29.57 0.37 -4.14
N SER A 517 -29.84 -0.55 -3.23
CA SER A 517 -29.91 -2.00 -3.40
C SER A 517 -30.33 -2.51 -4.80
N ILE A 518 -29.50 -3.40 -5.36
CA ILE A 518 -29.80 -4.16 -6.58
C ILE A 518 -31.05 -5.02 -6.36
N HIS A 519 -32.19 -4.58 -6.89
CA HIS A 519 -33.30 -5.47 -7.22
C HIS A 519 -33.17 -5.86 -8.70
N VAL A 520 -32.61 -7.03 -8.97
CA VAL A 520 -32.77 -7.68 -10.28
C VAL A 520 -34.25 -8.02 -10.41
N ALA A 521 -34.94 -7.45 -11.39
CA ALA A 521 -36.32 -7.82 -11.68
C ALA A 521 -36.37 -9.33 -12.00
N PRO A 522 -37.18 -10.13 -11.28
CA PRO A 522 -37.31 -11.56 -11.56
C PRO A 522 -38.06 -11.71 -12.90
N GLY A 523 -37.35 -12.06 -13.97
CA GLY A 523 -38.00 -12.36 -15.25
C GLY A 523 -37.14 -12.23 -16.51
N ASP A 524 -35.92 -11.68 -16.44
CA ASP A 524 -35.08 -11.56 -17.65
C ASP A 524 -34.33 -12.87 -17.94
N GLU A 525 -34.98 -13.73 -18.73
CA GLU A 525 -34.53 -15.06 -19.16
C GLU A 525 -33.17 -15.02 -19.90
N LEU A 526 -32.82 -13.88 -20.49
CA LEU A 526 -31.55 -13.67 -21.21
C LEU A 526 -30.36 -13.47 -20.27
N THR A 527 -30.57 -12.77 -19.15
CA THR A 527 -29.54 -12.52 -18.13
C THR A 527 -29.26 -13.78 -17.30
N GLN A 528 -30.28 -14.62 -17.05
CA GLN A 528 -30.07 -15.92 -16.40
C GLN A 528 -29.33 -16.93 -17.28
N ARG A 529 -29.50 -16.89 -18.61
CA ARG A 529 -28.75 -17.75 -19.54
C ARG A 529 -27.26 -17.39 -19.65
N LEU A 530 -26.92 -16.10 -19.64
CA LEU A 530 -25.53 -15.64 -19.77
C LEU A 530 -24.67 -15.83 -18.51
N LEU A 531 -25.28 -16.07 -17.35
CA LEU A 531 -24.58 -16.28 -16.07
C LEU A 531 -24.37 -17.77 -15.71
N LEU A 532 -25.03 -18.70 -16.42
CA LEU A 532 -25.11 -20.11 -16.02
C LEU A 532 -24.49 -21.09 -17.03
N GLU A 533 -24.04 -20.65 -18.19
CA GLU A 533 -23.28 -21.53 -19.09
C GLU A 533 -21.77 -21.40 -18.84
N PRO A 534 -21.07 -22.49 -18.49
CA PRO A 534 -19.62 -22.51 -18.48
C PRO A 534 -19.13 -22.44 -19.94
N LEU A 535 -18.21 -21.50 -20.21
CA LEU A 535 -17.39 -21.52 -21.44
C LEU A 535 -16.48 -22.75 -21.46
#